data_AF-A0A919CWV1-F1
#
_entry.id   AF-A0A919CWV1-F1
#
_cell.length_a   1.000
_cell.length_b   1.000
_cell.length_c   1.000
_cell.angle_alpha   90.00
_cell.angle_beta   90.00
_cell.angle_gamma   90.00
#
_symmetry.space_group_name_H-M   'P 1'
#
loop_
_entity.id
_entity.type
_entity.pdbx_description
1 polymer ?
#
loop_
_entity_poly.entity_id
_entity_poly.type
_entity_poly.pdbx_seq_one_letter_code
_entity_poly.pdbx_strand_id
1 'polypeptide(L)'
;MPYVAVECQAQRWTVKADALTAFEHDIDATVYDAVRNAVVRLIRSREIRPDSSAGPVYFVLYDLKNEDRARELAAALHAALCGELSPLAQAVPDTRT
;
A
#
# COMPACT_ATOMS: atom_id res chain seq x y z
N MET A 1 9.13 13.23 2.17
CA MET A 1 9.08 11.82 2.59
C MET A 1 7.63 11.46 2.93
N PRO A 2 7.05 10.45 2.28
CA PRO A 2 5.67 10.01 2.53
C PRO A 2 5.52 9.46 3.95
N TYR A 3 4.39 9.74 4.59
CA TYR A 3 4.06 9.19 5.90
C TYR A 3 3.36 7.83 5.73
N VAL A 4 3.75 6.82 6.51
CA VAL A 4 3.07 5.53 6.55
C VAL A 4 2.78 5.14 8.00
N ALA A 5 1.55 4.71 8.26
CA ALA A 5 1.08 4.24 9.56
C ALA A 5 0.49 2.84 9.47
N VAL A 6 0.68 2.09 10.55
CA VAL A 6 0.01 0.82 10.83
C VAL A 6 -0.85 1.01 12.07
N GLU A 7 -2.14 0.75 11.97
CA GLU A 7 -3.12 0.93 13.03
C GLU A 7 -3.83 -0.40 13.32
N CYS A 8 -4.07 -0.70 14.59
CA CYS A 8 -4.87 -1.85 15.02
C CYS A 8 -6.22 -1.41 15.55
N GLN A 9 -7.31 -1.95 14.98
CA GLN A 9 -8.68 -1.76 15.44
C GLN A 9 -9.36 -3.12 15.61
N ALA A 10 -9.79 -3.45 16.83
CA ALA A 10 -10.55 -4.67 17.14
C ALA A 10 -9.98 -5.95 16.49
N GLN A 11 -8.65 -6.14 16.60
CA GLN A 11 -7.87 -7.28 16.04
C GLN A 11 -7.61 -7.23 14.52
N ARG A 12 -7.93 -6.13 13.85
CA ARG A 12 -7.67 -5.93 12.43
C ARG A 12 -6.70 -4.78 12.20
N TRP A 13 -5.86 -4.95 11.19
CA TRP A 13 -4.79 -4.02 10.88
C TRP A 13 -5.14 -3.17 9.67
N THR A 14 -4.81 -1.89 9.75
CA THR A 14 -4.97 -0.93 8.67
C THR A 14 -3.63 -0.29 8.35
N VAL A 15 -3.27 -0.25 7.08
CA VAL A 15 -2.13 0.53 6.59
C VAL A 15 -2.66 1.82 5.98
N LYS A 16 -2.10 2.96 6.37
CA LYS A 16 -2.40 4.26 5.77
C LYS A 16 -1.11 4.87 5.27
N ALA A 17 -1.09 5.36 4.03
CA ALA A 17 0.00 6.17 3.53
C ALA A 17 -0.51 7.51 3.02
N ASP A 18 0.21 8.57 3.35
CA ASP A 18 -0.08 9.93 2.92
C ASP A 18 1.17 10.56 2.29
N ALA A 19 1.01 11.03 1.06
CA ALA A 19 2.03 11.78 0.34
C ALA A 19 1.74 13.28 0.34
N LEU A 20 0.56 13.75 0.78
CA LEU A 20 0.22 15.18 0.85
C LEU A 20 1.15 15.96 1.78
N THR A 21 1.61 15.34 2.86
CA THR A 21 2.52 15.97 3.81
C THR A 21 3.98 15.99 3.35
N ALA A 22 4.29 15.30 2.25
CA ALA A 22 5.61 15.31 1.64
C ALA A 22 5.72 16.47 0.65
N PHE A 23 6.11 17.64 1.15
CA PHE A 23 6.39 18.80 0.29
C PHE A 23 7.40 18.40 -0.82
N GLU A 24 7.10 18.77 -2.08
CA GLU A 24 7.90 18.47 -3.30
C GLU A 24 7.98 17.01 -3.75
N HIS A 25 7.14 16.11 -3.23
CA HIS A 25 7.16 14.70 -3.61
C HIS A 25 6.09 14.38 -4.67
N ASP A 26 6.41 14.58 -5.94
CA ASP A 26 5.53 14.16 -7.04
C ASP A 26 5.58 12.64 -7.20
N ILE A 27 4.42 11.98 -7.24
CA ILE A 27 4.34 10.54 -7.42
C ILE A 27 4.33 10.26 -8.92
N ASP A 28 5.42 9.67 -9.42
CA ASP A 28 5.51 9.24 -10.82
C ASP A 28 4.34 8.32 -11.20
N ALA A 29 3.84 8.48 -12.44
CA ALA A 29 2.71 7.69 -12.94
C ALA A 29 2.96 6.18 -12.86
N THR A 30 4.20 5.74 -13.05
CA THR A 30 4.61 4.33 -12.93
C THR A 30 4.45 3.83 -11.49
N VAL A 31 4.84 4.65 -10.51
CA VAL A 31 4.68 4.33 -9.08
C VAL A 31 3.20 4.25 -8.73
N TYR A 32 2.42 5.23 -9.16
CA TYR A 32 0.98 5.24 -8.94
C TYR A 32 0.29 3.99 -9.52
N ASP A 33 0.60 3.64 -10.77
CA ASP A 33 0.01 2.47 -11.42
C ASP A 33 0.43 1.16 -10.75
N ALA A 34 1.69 1.04 -10.32
CA ALA A 34 2.18 -0.13 -9.59
C ALA A 34 1.43 -0.30 -8.25
N VAL A 35 1.32 0.77 -7.46
CA VAL A 35 0.59 0.74 -6.18
C VAL A 35 -0.89 0.43 -6.41
N ARG A 36 -1.53 1.07 -7.39
CA ARG A 36 -2.93 0.84 -7.73
C ARG A 36 -3.17 -0.62 -8.13
N ASN A 37 -2.31 -1.20 -8.95
CA ASN A 37 -2.41 -2.61 -9.36
C ASN A 37 -2.22 -3.56 -8.18
N ALA A 38 -1.29 -3.28 -7.27
CA ALA A 38 -1.11 -4.05 -6.04
C ALA A 38 -2.37 -4.04 -5.16
N VAL A 39 -2.97 -2.87 -4.93
CA VAL A 39 -4.22 -2.74 -4.16
C VAL A 39 -5.36 -3.53 -4.81
N VAL A 40 -5.52 -3.43 -6.13
CA VAL A 40 -6.55 -4.21 -6.86
C VAL A 40 -6.35 -5.72 -6.64
N ARG A 41 -5.11 -6.20 -6.58
CA ARG A 41 -4.83 -7.62 -6.34
C ARG A 41 -5.15 -8.05 -4.92
N LEU A 42 -4.75 -7.25 -3.93
CA LEU A 42 -5.07 -7.51 -2.54
C LEU A 42 -6.59 -7.55 -2.30
N ILE A 43 -7.35 -6.71 -3.00
CA ILE A 43 -8.83 -6.75 -2.98
C ILE A 43 -9.32 -8.06 -3.62
N ARG A 44 -8.80 -8.42 -4.80
CA ARG A 44 -9.21 -9.65 -5.51
C ARG A 44 -8.87 -10.94 -4.74
N SER A 45 -7.75 -10.97 -4.04
CA SER A 45 -7.36 -12.09 -3.15
C SER A 45 -8.11 -12.10 -1.83
N ARG A 46 -8.94 -11.07 -1.55
CA ARG A 46 -9.65 -10.85 -0.28
C ARG A 46 -8.72 -10.71 0.93
N GLU A 47 -7.49 -10.27 0.69
CA GLU A 47 -6.53 -9.97 1.75
C GLU A 47 -6.84 -8.63 2.42
N ILE A 48 -7.43 -7.69 1.66
CA ILE A 48 -7.94 -6.41 2.16
C ILE A 48 -9.39 -6.20 1.70
N ARG A 49 -10.12 -5.31 2.39
CA ARG A 49 -11.52 -5.01 2.03
C ARG A 49 -11.66 -4.24 0.70
N PRO A 50 -12.78 -4.39 -0.03
CA PRO A 50 -13.05 -3.65 -1.27
C PRO A 50 -13.14 -2.12 -1.15
N ASP A 51 -13.39 -1.59 0.04
CA ASP A 51 -13.40 -0.14 0.32
C ASP A 51 -12.01 0.41 0.70
N SER A 52 -10.97 -0.41 0.57
CA SER A 52 -9.58 0.05 0.54
C SER A 52 -9.35 0.97 -0.68
N SER A 53 -8.43 1.91 -0.56
CA SER A 53 -8.23 2.96 -1.56
C SER A 53 -6.76 3.13 -1.94
N ALA A 54 -6.52 3.33 -3.23
CA ALA A 54 -5.28 3.87 -3.78
C ALA A 54 -5.62 5.16 -4.53
N GLY A 55 -5.75 6.24 -3.77
CA GLY A 55 -5.94 7.57 -4.32
C GLY A 55 -4.63 8.16 -4.85
N PRO A 56 -4.68 9.31 -5.52
CA PRO A 56 -3.49 9.93 -6.13
C PRO A 56 -2.40 10.31 -5.11
N VAL A 57 -2.78 10.55 -3.86
CA VAL A 57 -1.88 11.03 -2.79
C VAL A 57 -2.15 10.38 -1.43
N TYR A 58 -3.18 9.53 -1.33
CA TYR A 58 -3.60 8.90 -0.08
C TYR A 58 -4.01 7.46 -0.34
N PHE A 59 -3.49 6.54 0.49
CA PHE A 59 -3.65 5.11 0.34
C PHE A 59 -4.13 4.51 1.66
N VAL A 60 -5.11 3.60 1.61
CA VAL A 60 -5.59 2.88 2.78
C VAL A 60 -5.86 1.43 2.46
N LEU A 61 -5.27 0.53 3.23
CA LEU A 61 -5.47 -0.91 3.15
C LEU A 61 -6.17 -1.37 4.43
N TYR A 62 -7.44 -1.77 4.32
CA TYR A 62 -8.26 -2.17 5.47
C TYR A 62 -8.29 -3.68 5.69
N ASP A 63 -8.52 -4.06 6.96
CA ASP A 63 -8.91 -5.41 7.40
C ASP A 63 -7.84 -6.50 7.26
N LEU A 64 -6.56 -6.11 7.23
CA LEU A 64 -5.46 -7.07 7.27
C LEU A 64 -5.55 -7.90 8.56
N LYS A 65 -5.44 -9.22 8.41
CA LYS A 65 -5.64 -10.16 9.52
C LYS A 65 -4.45 -10.26 10.46
N ASN A 66 -3.27 -9.83 10.02
CA ASN A 66 -2.04 -10.08 10.74
C ASN A 66 -1.13 -8.84 10.72
N GLU A 67 -0.43 -8.63 11.83
CA GLU A 67 0.43 -7.46 12.03
C GLU A 67 1.65 -7.47 11.11
N ASP A 68 2.31 -8.63 10.99
CA ASP A 68 3.54 -8.77 10.22
C ASP A 68 3.34 -8.39 8.75
N ARG A 69 2.22 -8.82 8.17
CA ARG A 69 1.80 -8.47 6.81
C ARG A 69 1.41 -7.01 6.70
N ALA A 70 0.78 -6.43 7.71
CA ALA A 70 0.52 -4.99 7.73
C ALA A 70 1.84 -4.20 7.73
N ARG A 71 2.83 -4.63 8.50
CA ARG A 71 4.17 -4.04 8.52
C ARG A 71 4.92 -4.24 7.20
N GLU A 72 4.83 -5.42 6.60
CA GLU A 72 5.41 -5.72 5.29
C GLU A 72 4.82 -4.82 4.19
N LEU A 73 3.49 -4.74 4.11
CA LEU A 73 2.81 -3.90 3.14
C LEU A 73 3.07 -2.41 3.38
N ALA A 74 3.16 -1.97 4.64
CA ALA A 74 3.54 -0.60 4.99
C ALA A 74 4.97 -0.28 4.50
N ALA A 75 5.93 -1.16 4.75
CA ALA A 75 7.31 -0.98 4.29
C ALA A 75 7.42 -0.97 2.77
N ALA A 76 6.72 -1.90 2.10
CA ALA A 76 6.68 -1.99 0.65
C ALA A 76 6.03 -0.75 0.01
N LEU A 77 4.94 -0.26 0.58
CA LEU A 77 4.26 0.94 0.15
C LEU A 77 5.13 2.19 0.34
N HIS A 78 5.80 2.32 1.50
CA HIS A 78 6.77 3.39 1.74
C HIS A 78 7.90 3.39 0.70
N ALA A 79 8.49 2.22 0.43
CA ALA A 79 9.56 2.09 -0.57
C ALA A 79 9.08 2.47 -1.97
N ALA A 80 7.91 1.98 -2.39
CA ALA A 80 7.33 2.29 -3.69
C ALA A 80 7.06 3.80 -3.84
N LEU A 81 6.49 4.43 -2.81
CA LEU A 81 6.26 5.88 -2.82
C LEU A 81 7.58 6.66 -2.85
N CYS A 82 8.68 6.11 -2.34
CA CYS A 82 10.03 6.67 -2.50
C CYS A 82 10.72 6.31 -3.84
N GLY A 83 10.04 5.63 -4.76
CA GLY A 83 10.55 5.28 -6.10
C GLY A 83 11.05 3.84 -6.27
N GLU A 84 11.10 3.05 -5.19
CA GLU A 84 11.63 1.68 -5.20
C GLU A 84 10.49 0.65 -5.30
N LEU A 85 10.25 0.11 -6.50
CA LEU A 85 9.12 -0.81 -6.75
C LEU A 85 9.38 -2.27 -6.35
N SER A 86 10.65 -2.68 -6.22
CA SER A 86 11.00 -4.09 -5.95
C SER A 86 10.36 -4.65 -4.67
N PRO A 87 10.33 -3.92 -3.53
CA PRO A 87 9.68 -4.41 -2.32
C PRO A 87 8.16 -4.63 -2.49
N LEU A 88 7.50 -3.78 -3.28
CA LEU A 88 6.08 -3.92 -3.58
C LEU A 88 5.80 -5.14 -4.46
N ALA A 89 6.63 -5.37 -5.48
CA ALA A 89 6.50 -6.53 -6.36
C ALA A 89 6.74 -7.85 -5.60
N GLN A 90 7.64 -7.86 -4.62
CA GLN A 90 7.87 -9.01 -3.75
C GLN A 90 6.69 -9.27 -2.81
N ALA A 91 6.17 -8.22 -2.18
CA ALA A 91 5.05 -8.34 -1.24
C ALA A 91 3.73 -8.70 -1.94
N VAL A 92 3.52 -8.21 -3.17
CA VAL A 92 2.30 -8.43 -3.96
C VAL A 92 2.66 -8.88 -5.39
N PRO A 93 3.02 -10.17 -5.58
CA PRO A 93 3.48 -10.68 -6.87
C PRO A 93 2.45 -10.52 -8.00
N ASP A 94 2.95 -10.31 -9.23
CA ASP A 94 2.17 -10.51 -10.46
C ASP A 94 1.83 -12.00 -10.60
N THR A 95 0.55 -12.34 -10.61
CA THR A 95 0.10 -13.71 -10.92
C THR A 95 0.04 -13.98 -12.43
N ARG A 96 0.81 -13.25 -13.26
CA ARG A 96 0.95 -13.59 -14.69
C ARG A 96 1.94 -14.75 -14.83
N THR A 97 1.41 -15.96 -14.72
CA THR A 97 1.87 -17.14 -15.47
C THR A 97 0.98 -17.32 -16.68
#